data_AF-E8ZIP1-F1
#
_entry.id   AF-E8ZIP1-F1
#
_cell.length_a   1.000
_cell.length_b   1.000
_cell.length_c   1.000
_cell.angle_alpha   90.00
_cell.angle_beta   90.00
_cell.angle_gamma   90.00
#
_symmetry.space_group_name_H-M   'P 1'
#
loop_
_entity.id
_entity.type
_entity.pdbx_description
1 polymer ?
#
loop_
_entity_poly.entity_id
_entity_poly.type
_entity_poly.pdbx_seq_one_letter_code
_entity_poly.pdbx_strand_id
1 'polypeptide(L)'
;MDPLKLALATAGAGGAGLGAYGMYSYGAFSGSKAENIGTRLIEERFELLKDSHTEQWKNSLSKYNSKTSSSVDENRLKDICKELISKNKTSESDYKTAKLYCVVPRSVQERLKDLGLHVLKTTGDNEDGDKSKWTKLAESYVTKGTGDNQIESLTLTAENTGSNNWSSLRQNCKTVLEKEHWDDKFDTYFLKSKMWCTDEAFKELQ
;
A
#
# COMPACT_ATOMS: atom_id res chain seq x y z
N MET A 1 -14.99 53.15 -3.60
CA MET A 1 -14.67 52.81 -5.00
C MET A 1 -14.37 51.32 -5.00
N ASP A 2 -15.16 50.58 -5.76
CA ASP A 2 -15.79 49.33 -5.35
C ASP A 2 -14.93 48.05 -5.33
N PRO A 3 -15.27 47.10 -4.44
CA PRO A 3 -14.76 45.72 -4.45
C PRO A 3 -15.50 44.88 -5.49
N LEU A 4 -14.77 44.08 -6.27
CA LEU A 4 -15.38 43.16 -7.22
C LEU A 4 -16.03 41.98 -6.48
N LYS A 5 -17.37 41.99 -6.48
CA LYS A 5 -18.21 40.86 -6.11
C LYS A 5 -18.08 39.77 -7.17
N LEU A 6 -17.91 38.52 -6.75
CA LEU A 6 -18.49 37.39 -7.46
C LEU A 6 -19.12 36.44 -6.42
N ALA A 7 -20.44 36.57 -6.28
CA ALA A 7 -21.28 35.56 -5.69
C ALA A 7 -21.83 34.70 -6.82
N LEU A 8 -21.82 33.38 -6.65
CA LEU A 8 -22.79 32.47 -7.26
C LEU A 8 -22.83 31.21 -6.40
N ALA A 9 -23.84 31.16 -5.55
CA ALA A 9 -24.34 29.95 -4.94
C ALA A 9 -25.30 29.28 -5.93
N THR A 10 -25.21 27.97 -6.10
CA THR A 10 -26.38 27.13 -6.36
C THR A 10 -26.14 25.76 -5.75
N ALA A 11 -27.07 25.39 -4.87
CA ALA A 11 -27.18 24.13 -4.17
C ALA A 11 -27.43 22.97 -5.14
N GLY A 12 -26.79 21.83 -4.86
CA GLY A 12 -27.14 20.53 -5.40
C GLY A 12 -27.03 19.50 -4.28
N ALA A 13 -28.18 18.98 -3.84
CA ALA A 13 -28.26 17.88 -2.90
C ALA A 13 -27.70 16.59 -3.55
N GLY A 14 -26.77 15.91 -2.88
CA GLY A 14 -26.29 14.61 -3.31
C GLY A 14 -25.05 14.13 -2.55
N GLY A 15 -25.24 13.19 -1.62
CA GLY A 15 -24.19 12.28 -1.15
C GLY A 15 -23.21 12.84 -0.10
N ALA A 16 -23.62 12.88 1.16
CA ALA A 16 -22.67 12.83 2.27
C ALA A 16 -22.02 11.45 2.29
N GLY A 17 -20.78 11.36 1.83
CA GLY A 17 -20.06 10.10 1.72
C GLY A 17 -18.59 10.29 1.37
N LEU A 18 -17.91 11.24 2.01
CA LEU A 18 -16.45 11.30 2.03
C LEU A 18 -16.03 11.35 3.49
N GLY A 19 -15.60 10.19 3.99
CA GLY A 19 -15.10 10.01 5.35
C GLY A 19 -13.99 11.01 5.64
N ALA A 20 -14.12 11.69 6.77
CA ALA A 20 -13.10 12.54 7.34
C ALA A 20 -11.89 11.69 7.73
N TYR A 21 -10.96 11.47 6.81
CA TYR A 21 -9.59 11.15 7.18
C TYR A 21 -8.94 12.44 7.67
N GLY A 22 -8.61 12.46 8.96
CA GLY A 22 -8.11 13.61 9.69
C GLY A 22 -6.94 14.29 8.99
N MET A 23 -7.20 15.49 8.48
CA MET A 23 -6.19 16.44 8.07
C MET A 23 -5.56 17.03 9.34
N TYR A 24 -4.56 16.34 9.89
CA TYR A 24 -3.74 16.90 10.95
C TYR A 24 -2.92 18.03 10.33
N SER A 25 -3.31 19.26 10.65
CA SER A 25 -2.63 20.49 10.26
C SER A 25 -1.20 20.49 10.80
N TYR A 26 -0.25 20.05 9.98
CA TYR A 26 1.12 20.51 10.10
C TYR A 26 1.14 21.92 9.50
N GLY A 27 1.22 22.93 10.38
CA GLY A 27 1.53 24.34 10.10
C GLY A 27 0.96 24.96 8.82
N ALA A 28 0.09 25.96 8.98
CA ALA A 28 -0.28 26.89 7.92
C ALA A 28 0.96 27.40 7.14
N PHE A 29 1.22 26.81 5.97
CA PHE A 29 2.11 27.35 4.94
C PHE A 29 1.46 27.11 3.57
N SER A 30 0.57 28.04 3.21
CA SER A 30 0.29 28.35 1.83
C SER A 30 1.56 28.97 1.21
N GLY A 31 2.43 28.13 0.63
CA GLY A 31 3.64 28.54 -0.07
C GLY A 31 4.64 27.39 -0.15
N SER A 32 4.59 26.62 -1.24
CA SER A 32 5.41 25.42 -1.54
C SER A 32 5.53 24.40 -0.39
N LYS A 33 4.83 23.25 -0.48
CA LYS A 33 5.13 22.09 0.38
C LYS A 33 6.65 21.88 0.39
N ALA A 34 7.27 21.92 1.56
CA ALA A 34 8.69 21.58 1.68
C ALA A 34 8.89 20.17 1.11
N GLU A 35 9.66 20.07 0.03
CA GLU A 35 9.87 18.82 -0.71
C GLU A 35 10.84 17.90 0.03
N ASN A 36 10.32 17.16 1.01
CA ASN A 36 11.10 16.24 1.84
C ASN A 36 10.55 14.81 1.79
N ILE A 37 11.32 13.87 2.33
CA ILE A 37 10.99 12.45 2.38
C ILE A 37 9.63 12.21 3.07
N GLY A 38 9.33 12.93 4.15
CA GLY A 38 8.05 12.85 4.84
C GLY A 38 6.87 13.21 3.95
N THR A 39 6.98 14.31 3.18
CA THR A 39 5.93 14.70 2.23
C THR A 39 5.73 13.67 1.11
N ARG A 40 6.82 13.10 0.58
CA ARG A 40 6.76 12.02 -0.42
C ARG A 40 6.04 10.78 0.13
N LEU A 41 6.39 10.34 1.34
CA LEU A 41 5.75 9.19 1.98
C LEU A 41 4.23 9.41 2.15
N ILE A 42 3.83 10.61 2.59
CA ILE A 42 2.40 10.96 2.74
C ILE A 42 1.68 11.00 1.37
N GLU A 43 2.33 11.55 0.34
CA GLU A 43 1.78 11.59 -1.03
C GLU A 43 1.58 10.19 -1.60
N GLU A 44 2.48 9.28 -1.27
CA GLU A 44 2.37 7.86 -1.57
C GLU A 44 1.39 7.13 -0.62
N ARG A 45 0.66 7.82 0.26
CA ARG A 45 -0.32 7.26 1.21
C ARG A 45 0.28 6.39 2.32
N PHE A 46 1.54 6.60 2.70
CA PHE A 46 2.07 6.03 3.93
C PHE A 46 1.64 6.88 5.13
N GLU A 47 1.39 6.20 6.25
CA GLU A 47 1.19 6.84 7.54
C GLU A 47 2.51 6.89 8.30
N LEU A 48 2.98 8.09 8.64
CA LEU A 48 4.20 8.25 9.44
C LEU A 48 3.99 7.80 10.88
N LEU A 49 5.01 7.18 11.49
CA LEU A 49 4.99 6.88 12.92
C LEU A 49 4.94 8.16 13.76
N LYS A 50 4.13 8.13 14.82
CA LYS A 50 3.93 9.22 15.78
C LYS A 50 4.11 8.68 17.18
N ASP A 51 4.30 9.54 18.18
CA ASP A 51 4.52 9.10 19.56
C ASP A 51 3.39 8.24 20.13
N SER A 52 2.17 8.37 19.60
CA SER A 52 1.01 7.53 19.95
C SER A 52 1.09 6.08 19.44
N HIS A 53 2.00 5.76 18.52
CA HIS A 53 2.14 4.43 17.91
C HIS A 53 3.09 3.52 18.70
N THR A 54 2.84 3.35 20.00
CA THR A 54 3.74 2.67 20.94
C THR A 54 4.16 1.28 20.48
N GLU A 55 3.22 0.42 20.07
CA GLU A 55 3.56 -0.95 19.66
C GLU A 55 4.26 -1.01 18.30
N GLN A 56 3.91 -0.12 17.38
CA GLN A 56 4.56 -0.04 16.08
C GLN A 56 5.99 0.50 16.18
N TRP A 57 6.25 1.42 17.11
CA TRP A 57 7.61 1.85 17.43
C TRP A 57 8.47 0.70 17.95
N LYS A 58 7.94 -0.11 18.88
CA LYS A 58 8.65 -1.30 19.38
C LYS A 58 8.97 -2.28 18.27
N ASN A 59 8.03 -2.56 17.37
CA ASN A 59 8.25 -3.47 16.24
C ASN A 59 9.30 -2.91 15.28
N SER A 60 9.18 -1.63 14.90
CA SER A 60 10.16 -0.96 14.05
C SER A 60 11.56 -0.96 14.66
N LEU A 61 11.67 -0.70 15.97
CA LEU A 61 12.94 -0.76 16.71
C LEU A 61 13.56 -2.15 16.67
N SER A 62 12.76 -3.19 16.93
CA SER A 62 13.22 -4.57 16.86
C SER A 62 13.78 -4.90 15.47
N LYS A 63 13.04 -4.54 14.41
CA LYS A 63 13.46 -4.78 13.02
C LYS A 63 14.70 -3.98 12.65
N TYR A 64 14.75 -2.70 13.00
CA TYR A 64 15.91 -1.83 12.77
C TYR A 64 17.17 -2.41 13.42
N ASN A 65 17.12 -2.70 14.72
CA ASN A 65 18.26 -3.24 15.46
C ASN A 65 18.70 -4.62 14.96
N SER A 66 17.78 -5.44 14.41
CA SER A 66 18.12 -6.74 13.80
C SER A 66 18.95 -6.63 12.51
N LYS A 67 18.89 -5.49 11.82
CA LYS A 67 19.58 -5.24 10.55
C LYS A 67 20.81 -4.33 10.70
N THR A 68 21.03 -3.75 11.87
CA THR A 68 22.16 -2.85 12.16
C THR A 68 23.14 -3.45 13.16
N SER A 69 24.43 -3.13 13.04
CA SER A 69 25.46 -3.57 14.00
C SER A 69 25.46 -2.78 15.32
N SER A 70 24.81 -1.61 15.36
CA SER A 70 24.74 -0.74 16.54
C SER A 70 23.29 -0.57 16.97
N SER A 71 22.88 -1.40 17.95
CA SER A 71 21.55 -1.31 18.53
C SER A 71 21.32 0.08 19.14
N VAL A 72 20.15 0.65 18.85
CA VAL A 72 19.70 1.91 19.43
C VAL A 72 18.49 1.68 20.35
N ASP A 73 18.15 2.67 21.15
CA ASP A 73 16.86 2.71 21.88
C ASP A 73 15.76 3.38 21.05
N GLU A 74 14.52 3.33 21.56
CA GLU A 74 13.35 3.87 20.87
C GLU A 74 13.44 5.38 20.63
N ASN A 75 13.97 6.14 21.60
CA ASN A 75 14.09 7.60 21.48
C ASN A 75 15.08 7.96 20.37
N ARG A 76 16.19 7.23 20.31
CA ARG A 76 17.17 7.41 19.24
C ARG A 76 16.59 7.04 17.88
N LEU A 77 15.79 5.98 17.77
CA LEU A 77 15.10 5.65 16.52
C LEU A 77 14.11 6.75 16.11
N LYS A 78 13.35 7.31 17.06
CA LYS A 78 12.45 8.45 16.80
C LYS A 78 13.21 9.64 16.24
N ASP A 79 14.38 9.96 16.80
CA ASP A 79 15.21 11.06 16.31
C ASP A 79 15.82 10.78 14.94
N ILE A 80 16.27 9.54 14.69
CA ILE A 80 16.68 9.10 13.34
C ILE A 80 15.54 9.30 12.35
N CYS A 81 14.31 8.91 12.72
CA CYS A 81 13.16 9.09 11.85
C CYS A 81 12.83 10.55 11.58
N LYS A 82 12.86 11.43 12.59
CA LYS A 82 12.69 12.89 12.42
C LYS A 82 13.72 13.46 11.46
N GLU A 83 14.98 13.05 11.60
CA GLU A 83 16.05 13.47 10.70
C GLU A 83 15.75 13.00 9.27
N LEU A 84 15.53 11.69 9.07
CA LEU A 84 15.29 11.09 7.76
C LEU A 84 14.12 11.75 7.04
N ILE A 85 12.95 11.88 7.67
CA ILE A 85 11.76 12.46 7.00
C ILE A 85 11.94 13.93 6.63
N SER A 86 12.85 14.65 7.29
CA SER A 86 13.16 16.05 6.99
C SER A 86 14.15 16.24 5.84
N LYS A 87 14.85 15.17 5.42
CA LYS A 87 15.82 15.21 4.31
C LYS A 87 15.14 15.40 2.96
N ASN A 88 15.94 15.77 1.96
CA ASN A 88 15.48 15.97 0.58
C ASN A 88 14.74 14.74 0.03
N LYS A 89 13.58 14.96 -0.61
CA LYS A 89 12.74 13.89 -1.17
C LYS A 89 13.45 12.97 -2.18
N THR A 90 14.54 13.41 -2.79
CA THR A 90 15.32 12.65 -3.78
C THR A 90 16.44 11.81 -3.18
N SER A 91 16.63 11.83 -1.85
CA SER A 91 17.59 10.94 -1.20
C SER A 91 17.03 9.53 -1.11
N GLU A 92 17.25 8.72 -2.15
CA GLU A 92 16.66 7.38 -2.27
C GLU A 92 17.06 6.42 -1.14
N SER A 93 18.31 6.48 -0.65
CA SER A 93 18.76 5.62 0.46
C SER A 93 18.07 5.99 1.78
N ASP A 94 17.97 7.29 2.06
CA ASP A 94 17.27 7.78 3.26
C ASP A 94 15.77 7.48 3.14
N TYR A 95 15.19 7.63 1.95
CA TYR A 95 13.78 7.36 1.70
C TYR A 95 13.46 5.89 1.91
N LYS A 96 14.29 4.97 1.39
CA LYS A 96 14.12 3.52 1.62
C LYS A 96 14.18 3.18 3.12
N THR A 97 15.09 3.80 3.85
CA THR A 97 15.21 3.60 5.30
C THR A 97 13.98 4.15 6.03
N ALA A 98 13.54 5.36 5.69
CA ALA A 98 12.35 5.97 6.28
C ALA A 98 11.08 5.17 5.97
N LYS A 99 10.93 4.70 4.72
CA LYS A 99 9.84 3.83 4.29
C LYS A 99 9.79 2.55 5.10
N LEU A 100 10.93 1.97 5.49
CA LEU A 100 10.97 0.73 6.27
C LEU A 100 10.68 0.97 7.76
N TYR A 101 11.24 2.01 8.36
CA TYR A 101 11.30 2.12 9.83
C TYR A 101 10.53 3.31 10.43
N CYS A 102 10.11 4.28 9.61
CA CYS A 102 9.49 5.52 10.07
C CYS A 102 8.01 5.65 9.68
N VAL A 103 7.43 4.58 9.13
CA VAL A 103 6.01 4.48 8.78
C VAL A 103 5.34 3.40 9.60
N VAL A 104 4.03 3.50 9.76
CA VAL A 104 3.21 2.44 10.34
C VAL A 104 3.34 1.22 9.44
N PRO A 105 3.83 0.08 9.95
CA PRO A 105 4.00 -1.12 9.13
C PRO A 105 2.64 -1.62 8.66
N ARG A 106 2.57 -1.99 7.38
CA ARG A 106 1.38 -2.53 6.74
C ARG A 106 1.72 -3.85 6.07
N SER A 107 0.83 -4.84 6.18
CA SER A 107 0.84 -5.98 5.27
C SER A 107 0.58 -5.52 3.83
N VAL A 108 0.84 -6.39 2.85
CA VAL A 108 0.53 -6.11 1.44
C VAL A 108 -0.96 -5.79 1.27
N GLN A 109 -1.85 -6.54 1.92
CA GLN A 109 -3.29 -6.28 1.89
C GLN A 109 -3.67 -4.90 2.43
N GLU A 110 -3.14 -4.51 3.59
CA GLU A 110 -3.43 -3.21 4.18
C GLU A 110 -2.85 -2.07 3.32
N ARG A 111 -1.68 -2.28 2.73
CA ARG A 111 -1.06 -1.29 1.84
C ARG A 111 -1.87 -1.07 0.57
N LEU A 112 -2.45 -2.12 0.00
CA LEU A 112 -3.41 -2.01 -1.11
C LEU A 112 -4.65 -1.19 -0.68
N LYS A 113 -5.18 -1.44 0.51
CA LYS A 113 -6.30 -0.67 1.08
C LYS A 113 -5.96 0.81 1.27
N ASP A 114 -4.76 1.14 1.74
CA ASP A 114 -4.30 2.54 1.90
C ASP A 114 -4.29 3.30 0.56
N LEU A 115 -4.17 2.58 -0.56
CA LEU A 115 -4.25 3.11 -1.92
C LEU A 115 -5.65 3.05 -2.54
N GLY A 116 -6.65 2.60 -1.78
CA GLY A 116 -8.03 2.47 -2.22
C GLY A 116 -8.28 1.27 -3.14
N LEU A 117 -7.37 0.29 -3.16
CA LEU A 117 -7.53 -0.94 -3.93
C LEU A 117 -8.28 -1.99 -3.12
N HIS A 118 -9.19 -2.70 -3.78
CA HIS A 118 -10.08 -3.67 -3.16
C HIS A 118 -9.56 -5.07 -3.44
N VAL A 119 -9.08 -5.74 -2.41
CA VAL A 119 -8.59 -7.12 -2.51
C VAL A 119 -9.77 -8.09 -2.70
N LEU A 120 -9.64 -8.98 -3.68
CA LEU A 120 -10.61 -10.05 -3.92
C LEU A 120 -10.68 -11.00 -2.72
N LYS A 121 -11.85 -11.58 -2.47
CA LYS A 121 -12.01 -12.53 -1.38
C LYS A 121 -11.17 -13.78 -1.63
N THR A 122 -10.39 -14.17 -0.64
CA THR A 122 -9.50 -15.33 -0.70
C THR A 122 -10.06 -16.57 -0.01
N THR A 123 -11.31 -16.51 0.47
CA THR A 123 -12.02 -17.60 1.16
C THR A 123 -13.41 -17.82 0.54
N GLY A 124 -13.92 -19.06 0.64
CA GLY A 124 -15.24 -19.47 0.12
C GLY A 124 -15.18 -20.00 -1.32
N ASP A 125 -15.75 -21.18 -1.61
CA ASP A 125 -15.51 -21.90 -2.87
C ASP A 125 -16.51 -21.60 -3.99
N ASN A 126 -17.34 -20.58 -3.78
CA ASN A 126 -18.47 -20.18 -4.62
C ASN A 126 -18.33 -18.69 -4.99
N GLU A 127 -19.39 -18.08 -5.52
CA GLU A 127 -19.40 -16.62 -5.76
C GLU A 127 -19.24 -15.79 -4.48
N ASP A 128 -19.55 -16.37 -3.31
CA ASP A 128 -19.23 -15.76 -2.02
C ASP A 128 -17.73 -15.47 -1.84
N GLY A 129 -16.87 -16.22 -2.55
CA GLY A 129 -15.41 -16.04 -2.62
C GLY A 129 -14.92 -15.52 -3.98
N ASP A 130 -15.76 -14.77 -4.71
CA ASP A 130 -15.41 -14.14 -5.99
C ASP A 130 -14.97 -15.13 -7.09
N LYS A 131 -15.48 -16.36 -7.08
CA LYS A 131 -15.04 -17.43 -7.99
C LYS A 131 -15.05 -17.01 -9.47
N SER A 132 -16.12 -16.38 -9.96
CA SER A 132 -16.19 -15.92 -11.35
C SER A 132 -15.08 -14.94 -11.73
N LYS A 133 -14.71 -14.02 -10.81
CA LYS A 133 -13.61 -13.07 -11.02
C LYS A 133 -12.26 -13.77 -11.02
N TRP A 134 -12.04 -14.69 -10.08
CA TRP A 134 -10.82 -15.49 -10.02
C TRP A 134 -10.61 -16.35 -11.27
N THR A 135 -11.68 -16.94 -11.80
CA THR A 135 -11.61 -17.71 -13.04
C THR A 135 -11.10 -16.87 -14.20
N LYS A 136 -11.70 -15.69 -14.43
CA LYS A 136 -11.28 -14.77 -15.49
C LYS A 136 -9.86 -14.23 -15.30
N LEU A 137 -9.48 -13.91 -14.05
CA LEU A 137 -8.11 -13.51 -13.75
C LEU A 137 -7.11 -14.63 -13.99
N ALA A 138 -7.45 -15.88 -13.65
CA ALA A 138 -6.59 -17.03 -13.91
C ALA A 138 -6.42 -17.32 -15.40
N GLU A 139 -7.48 -17.19 -16.20
CA GLU A 139 -7.40 -17.26 -17.67
C GLU A 139 -6.44 -16.21 -18.24
N SER A 140 -6.53 -14.97 -17.75
CA SER A 140 -5.59 -13.89 -18.12
C SER A 140 -4.16 -14.20 -17.64
N TYR A 141 -4.01 -14.69 -16.41
CA TYR A 141 -2.72 -15.02 -15.81
C TYR A 141 -1.96 -16.10 -16.58
N VAL A 142 -2.65 -17.12 -17.12
CA VAL A 142 -2.01 -18.16 -17.94
C VAL A 142 -1.20 -17.56 -19.10
N THR A 143 -1.65 -16.44 -19.67
CA THR A 143 -0.97 -15.80 -20.81
C THR A 143 -0.07 -14.64 -20.39
N LYS A 144 -0.48 -13.87 -19.39
CA LYS A 144 0.17 -12.61 -18.99
C LYS A 144 0.96 -12.67 -17.69
N GLY A 145 0.80 -13.72 -16.90
CA GLY A 145 1.43 -13.98 -15.60
C GLY A 145 2.77 -14.70 -15.70
N THR A 146 3.60 -14.35 -16.70
CA THR A 146 4.93 -14.91 -16.93
C THR A 146 6.01 -13.83 -16.80
N GLY A 147 7.26 -14.24 -16.62
CA GLY A 147 8.40 -13.31 -16.51
C GLY A 147 8.22 -12.31 -15.38
N ASP A 148 8.38 -11.03 -15.70
CA ASP A 148 8.26 -9.95 -14.70
C ASP A 148 6.87 -9.85 -14.10
N ASN A 149 5.81 -10.39 -14.70
CA ASN A 149 4.44 -10.30 -14.18
C ASN A 149 4.06 -11.49 -13.31
N GLN A 150 4.92 -12.49 -13.20
CA GLN A 150 4.66 -13.72 -12.47
C GLN A 150 4.60 -13.46 -10.96
N ILE A 151 3.58 -14.01 -10.28
CA ILE A 151 3.61 -14.19 -8.83
C ILE A 151 4.65 -15.27 -8.53
N GLU A 152 5.56 -15.00 -7.61
CA GLU A 152 6.66 -15.92 -7.29
C GLU A 152 6.17 -17.36 -7.09
N SER A 153 6.81 -18.29 -7.79
CA SER A 153 6.52 -19.72 -7.75
C SER A 153 5.11 -20.14 -8.22
N LEU A 154 4.35 -19.25 -8.87
CA LEU A 154 3.07 -19.58 -9.50
C LEU A 154 3.19 -19.65 -11.02
N THR A 155 3.01 -20.85 -11.56
CA THR A 155 2.85 -21.08 -13.00
C THR A 155 1.50 -21.73 -13.24
N LEU A 156 0.69 -21.13 -14.11
CA LEU A 156 -0.58 -21.69 -14.56
C LEU A 156 -0.48 -22.00 -16.06
N THR A 157 -1.09 -23.09 -16.52
CA THR A 157 -1.08 -23.50 -17.94
C THR A 157 -2.48 -23.66 -18.49
N ALA A 158 -2.65 -23.50 -19.81
CA ALA A 158 -3.93 -23.64 -20.50
C ALA A 158 -4.43 -25.10 -20.55
N GLU A 159 -3.51 -26.07 -20.48
CA GLU A 159 -3.83 -27.50 -20.43
C GLU A 159 -4.50 -27.92 -19.11
N ASN A 160 -4.41 -27.06 -18.08
CA ASN A 160 -5.05 -27.21 -16.78
C ASN A 160 -6.50 -26.66 -16.77
N THR A 161 -7.17 -26.53 -17.92
CA THR A 161 -8.53 -25.97 -18.05
C THR A 161 -9.62 -26.75 -17.32
N GLY A 162 -9.35 -28.00 -16.91
CA GLY A 162 -10.20 -28.78 -15.99
C GLY A 162 -9.80 -28.71 -14.51
N SER A 163 -8.70 -28.04 -14.18
CA SER A 163 -8.08 -28.04 -12.84
C SER A 163 -8.09 -26.64 -12.21
N ASN A 164 -7.88 -26.62 -10.90
CA ASN A 164 -8.15 -25.52 -9.97
C ASN A 164 -7.32 -24.23 -10.17
N ASN A 165 -6.97 -23.80 -11.39
CA ASN A 165 -6.15 -22.61 -11.69
C ASN A 165 -6.62 -21.35 -10.94
N TRP A 166 -7.94 -21.09 -10.92
CA TRP A 166 -8.53 -19.99 -10.16
C TRP A 166 -8.28 -20.11 -8.66
N SER A 167 -8.35 -21.32 -8.10
CA SER A 167 -8.09 -21.55 -6.68
C SER A 167 -6.59 -21.48 -6.37
N SER A 168 -5.73 -21.92 -7.28
CA SER A 168 -4.27 -21.79 -7.16
C SER A 168 -3.85 -20.32 -7.17
N LEU A 169 -4.39 -19.50 -8.08
CA LEU A 169 -4.18 -18.07 -8.11
C LEU A 169 -4.68 -17.42 -6.81
N ARG A 170 -5.91 -17.72 -6.40
CA ARG A 170 -6.51 -17.23 -5.14
C ARG A 170 -5.66 -17.58 -3.92
N GLN A 171 -5.19 -18.82 -3.82
CA GLN A 171 -4.39 -19.27 -2.69
C GLN A 171 -3.02 -18.60 -2.65
N ASN A 172 -2.38 -18.40 -3.81
CA ASN A 172 -1.13 -17.64 -3.88
C ASN A 172 -1.36 -16.17 -3.52
N CYS A 173 -2.44 -15.57 -4.02
CA CYS A 173 -2.87 -14.24 -3.62
C CYS A 173 -3.03 -14.12 -2.11
N LYS A 174 -3.71 -15.07 -1.46
CA LYS A 174 -3.82 -15.13 0.01
C LYS A 174 -2.44 -15.07 0.69
N THR A 175 -1.51 -15.92 0.25
CA THR A 175 -0.16 -15.97 0.82
C THR A 175 0.61 -14.66 0.62
N VAL A 176 0.55 -14.03 -0.55
CA VAL A 176 1.30 -12.78 -0.81
C VAL A 176 0.66 -11.56 -0.13
N LEU A 177 -0.66 -11.57 0.07
CA LEU A 177 -1.40 -10.50 0.75
C LEU A 177 -1.07 -10.41 2.25
N GLU A 178 -0.75 -11.56 2.87
CA GLU A 178 -0.36 -11.68 4.28
C GLU A 178 1.11 -11.27 4.53
N LYS A 179 1.89 -10.98 3.48
CA LYS A 179 3.30 -10.61 3.62
C LYS A 179 3.47 -9.27 4.32
N GLU A 180 4.43 -9.23 5.24
CA GLU A 180 4.69 -8.08 6.11
C GLU A 180 5.62 -7.05 5.47
N HIS A 181 5.51 -5.82 5.95
CA HIS A 181 6.26 -4.63 5.53
C HIS A 181 7.78 -4.80 5.36
N TRP A 182 8.41 -5.65 6.18
CA TRP A 182 9.87 -5.88 6.17
C TRP A 182 10.29 -7.15 5.44
N ASP A 183 9.38 -7.82 4.74
CA ASP A 183 9.77 -8.90 3.82
C ASP A 183 10.68 -8.32 2.73
N ASP A 184 11.82 -8.97 2.46
CA ASP A 184 12.80 -8.49 1.48
C ASP A 184 12.19 -8.38 0.06
N LYS A 185 11.08 -9.07 -0.20
CA LYS A 185 10.31 -9.04 -1.46
C LYS A 185 8.98 -8.31 -1.34
N PHE A 186 8.76 -7.52 -0.27
CA PHE A 186 7.50 -6.82 -0.03
C PHE A 186 7.03 -6.00 -1.24
N ASP A 187 7.91 -5.19 -1.83
CA ASP A 187 7.56 -4.35 -2.99
C ASP A 187 7.17 -5.19 -4.22
N THR A 188 7.81 -6.34 -4.40
CA THR A 188 7.44 -7.31 -5.44
C THR A 188 6.06 -7.89 -5.15
N TYR A 189 5.81 -8.40 -3.94
CA TYR A 189 4.51 -8.94 -3.57
C TYR A 189 3.40 -7.90 -3.70
N PHE A 190 3.63 -6.67 -3.23
CA PHE A 190 2.70 -5.56 -3.39
C PHE A 190 2.36 -5.30 -4.87
N LEU A 191 3.37 -5.23 -5.74
CA LEU A 191 3.16 -5.03 -7.17
C LEU A 191 2.35 -6.19 -7.79
N LYS A 192 2.69 -7.45 -7.48
CA LYS A 192 1.96 -8.60 -8.03
C LYS A 192 0.55 -8.71 -7.48
N SER A 193 0.35 -8.41 -6.21
CA SER A 193 -0.99 -8.39 -5.62
C SER A 193 -1.87 -7.30 -6.22
N LYS A 194 -1.31 -6.12 -6.49
CA LYS A 194 -2.03 -5.07 -7.25
C LYS A 194 -2.49 -5.57 -8.61
N MET A 195 -1.63 -6.29 -9.34
CA MET A 195 -1.90 -6.78 -10.70
C MET A 195 -2.87 -7.96 -10.78
N TRP A 196 -2.97 -8.79 -9.74
CA TRP A 196 -3.63 -10.10 -9.85
C TRP A 196 -4.65 -10.41 -8.76
N CYS A 197 -4.63 -9.70 -7.64
CA CYS A 197 -5.39 -10.06 -6.45
C CYS A 197 -6.46 -9.02 -6.07
N THR A 198 -6.77 -8.08 -6.97
CA THR A 198 -7.67 -6.96 -6.70
C THR A 198 -8.86 -6.91 -7.67
N ASP A 199 -9.96 -6.30 -7.22
CA ASP A 199 -11.10 -5.97 -8.08
C ASP A 199 -10.69 -4.99 -9.18
N GLU A 200 -9.74 -4.10 -8.92
CA GLU A 200 -9.21 -3.18 -9.93
C GLU A 200 -8.51 -3.94 -11.07
N ALA A 201 -7.65 -4.91 -10.74
CA ALA A 201 -7.05 -5.80 -11.73
C ALA A 201 -8.10 -6.54 -12.56
N PHE A 202 -9.17 -7.02 -11.91
CA PHE A 202 -10.27 -7.66 -12.62
C PHE A 202 -10.98 -6.70 -13.59
N LYS A 203 -11.26 -5.47 -13.17
CA LYS A 203 -11.91 -4.45 -14.00
C LYS A 203 -11.06 -4.06 -15.21
N GLU A 204 -9.74 -4.05 -15.09
CA GLU A 204 -8.82 -3.79 -16.21
C GLU A 204 -8.83 -4.90 -17.29
N LEU A 205 -9.43 -6.06 -17.02
CA LEU A 205 -9.63 -7.13 -18.01
C LEU A 205 -10.90 -6.96 -18.85
N GLN A 206 -11.82 -6.07 -18.47
CA GLN A 206 -13.11 -5.85 -19.12
C GLN A 206 -13.03 -4.75 -20.19
#